data_AF-A0A7U3NLC1-F1
#
_entry.id   AF-A0A7U3NLC1-F1
#
_cell.length_a   1.000
_cell.length_b   1.000
_cell.length_c   1.000
_cell.angle_alpha   90.00
_cell.angle_beta   90.00
_cell.angle_gamma   90.00
#
_symmetry.space_group_name_H-M   'P 1'
#
loop_
_entity.id
_entity.type
_entity.pdbx_description
1 polymer ?
#
loop_
_entity_poly.entity_id
_entity_poly.type
_entity_poly.pdbx_seq_one_letter_code
_entity_poly.pdbx_strand_id
1 'polypeptide(L)'
;MPKSNQEKWILYSTCDEDSFSELRALDITSNDKVLAVTGSGCRTLSLLACNPKSLISVDYSPGQNYLLELKLAAIRALSYDQLLQFFGVEDCSNRWEIFSSFEDKISPQAFAYFSANRWAIQKGILLSGRHELFYVRFVAPLMRLLYGRQFEQIAHASTLEEQREIFNKHISGFFWNSLIRTGFSPLSISLILNDPNYIVEMNVNVGDYLIERLHHTFNNHLVRDNNWTSFMFYGKYLGRRCLPHFLLEENYHAIRKATTKFEIVTGNLIEYMKKMPEKSIDKYSLSDVTSCIDGETFKALINEVIRTGENQGKLCYRNFLNKQLIPSDLEDTLQRDNELADALYHDDLAFAYSFEIAQINKIENQVRETRTVAGIS
;
A
#
# COMPACT_ATOMS: atom_id res chain seq x y z
N MET A 1 -4.69 26.71 -17.12
CA MET A 1 -5.67 26.37 -16.07
C MET A 1 -5.09 25.21 -15.26
N PRO A 2 -5.06 25.27 -13.93
CA PRO A 2 -4.67 24.12 -13.13
C PRO A 2 -5.67 23.00 -13.41
N LYS A 3 -5.13 21.84 -13.82
CA LYS A 3 -5.90 20.63 -14.08
C LYS A 3 -6.74 20.28 -12.85
N SER A 4 -8.03 19.99 -13.03
CA SER A 4 -8.89 19.58 -11.92
C SER A 4 -8.31 18.32 -11.26
N ASN A 5 -8.69 17.99 -10.02
CA ASN A 5 -8.21 16.75 -9.38
C ASN A 5 -8.60 15.48 -10.17
N GLN A 6 -9.57 15.53 -11.09
CA GLN A 6 -9.90 14.45 -12.03
C GLN A 6 -8.86 14.27 -13.16
N GLU A 7 -8.00 15.26 -13.41
CA GLU A 7 -7.03 15.28 -14.51
C GLU A 7 -5.58 15.06 -14.06
N LYS A 8 -5.34 14.90 -12.77
CA LYS A 8 -4.00 14.56 -12.25
C LYS A 8 -3.71 13.09 -12.52
N TRP A 9 -2.55 12.82 -13.12
CA TRP A 9 -2.05 11.46 -13.30
C TRP A 9 -1.78 10.79 -11.94
N ILE A 10 -2.03 9.48 -11.86
CA ILE A 10 -1.87 8.64 -10.65
C ILE A 10 -0.50 8.82 -9.98
N LEU A 11 -0.50 8.79 -8.64
CA LEU A 11 0.70 9.01 -7.83
C LEU A 11 1.58 7.75 -7.80
N TYR A 12 0.96 6.63 -7.47
CA TYR A 12 1.54 5.28 -7.46
C TYR A 12 0.69 4.37 -8.34
N SER A 13 1.33 3.37 -8.94
CA SER A 13 0.71 2.42 -9.85
C SER A 13 0.94 0.96 -9.45
N THR A 14 1.88 0.70 -8.55
CA THR A 14 2.18 -0.64 -8.03
C THR A 14 2.16 -0.68 -6.50
N CYS A 15 2.52 -1.82 -5.89
CA CYS A 15 2.55 -1.94 -4.43
C CYS A 15 3.61 -0.99 -3.85
N ASP A 16 3.17 0.06 -3.16
CA ASP A 16 4.03 0.91 -2.33
C ASP A 16 4.18 0.41 -0.88
N GLU A 17 3.56 -0.74 -0.59
CA GLU A 17 3.49 -1.36 0.72
C GLU A 17 3.51 -2.89 0.58
N ASP A 18 3.93 -3.59 1.62
CA ASP A 18 3.92 -5.04 1.66
C ASP A 18 2.58 -5.60 2.18
N SER A 19 1.83 -6.22 1.26
CA SER A 19 0.52 -6.77 1.58
C SER A 19 0.56 -7.94 2.58
N PHE A 20 1.69 -8.65 2.73
CA PHE A 20 1.79 -9.75 3.69
C PHE A 20 1.60 -9.25 5.13
N SER A 21 2.11 -8.07 5.44
CA SER A 21 1.93 -7.42 6.74
C SER A 21 0.46 -7.10 7.03
N GLU A 22 -0.27 -6.50 6.07
CA GLU A 22 -1.70 -6.24 6.29
C GLU A 22 -2.53 -7.53 6.41
N LEU A 23 -2.20 -8.56 5.62
CA LEU A 23 -2.88 -9.85 5.70
C LEU A 23 -2.69 -10.50 7.07
N ARG A 24 -1.47 -10.45 7.63
CA ARG A 24 -1.15 -10.92 8.99
C ARG A 24 -1.87 -10.10 10.06
N ALA A 25 -1.87 -8.78 9.93
CA ALA A 25 -2.50 -7.88 10.91
C ALA A 25 -4.01 -8.11 10.98
N LEU A 26 -4.68 -8.22 9.83
CA LEU A 26 -6.13 -8.25 9.76
C LEU A 26 -6.72 -9.64 9.92
N ASP A 27 -6.00 -10.71 9.55
CA ASP A 27 -6.47 -12.09 9.65
C ASP A 27 -7.89 -12.23 9.08
N ILE A 28 -8.00 -12.00 7.77
CA ILE A 28 -9.27 -11.86 7.06
C ILE A 28 -9.84 -13.23 6.71
N THR A 29 -11.12 -13.40 6.98
CA THR A 29 -11.92 -14.59 6.69
C THR A 29 -13.06 -14.26 5.73
N SER A 30 -13.74 -15.30 5.23
CA SER A 30 -14.90 -15.14 4.34
C SER A 30 -16.13 -14.51 4.99
N ASN A 31 -16.14 -14.34 6.31
CA ASN A 31 -17.24 -13.73 7.05
C ASN A 31 -17.07 -12.20 7.21
N ASP A 32 -15.86 -11.70 7.02
CA ASP A 32 -15.50 -10.32 7.35
C ASP A 32 -15.99 -9.31 6.32
N LYS A 33 -16.38 -8.14 6.81
CA LYS A 33 -16.64 -6.92 6.05
C LYS A 33 -15.43 -6.01 6.20
N VAL A 34 -14.72 -5.76 5.12
CA VAL A 34 -13.45 -5.06 5.11
C VAL A 34 -13.62 -3.66 4.52
N LEU A 35 -13.05 -2.65 5.17
CA LEU A 35 -12.88 -1.31 4.61
C LEU A 35 -11.40 -1.05 4.39
N ALA A 36 -11.04 -0.59 3.19
CA ALA A 36 -9.65 -0.30 2.82
C ALA A 36 -9.53 1.08 2.16
N VAL A 37 -8.42 1.77 2.41
CA VAL A 37 -7.96 2.86 1.53
C VAL A 37 -7.44 2.24 0.24
N THR A 38 -7.87 2.74 -0.92
CA THR A 38 -7.53 2.15 -2.22
C THR A 38 -6.04 2.21 -2.50
N GLY A 39 -5.43 3.39 -2.41
CA GLY A 39 -4.03 3.54 -2.80
C GLY A 39 -3.83 3.11 -4.26
N SER A 40 -2.80 2.33 -4.58
CA SER A 40 -2.61 1.81 -5.95
C SER A 40 -3.62 0.70 -6.32
N GLY A 41 -4.48 0.30 -5.38
CA GLY A 41 -5.38 -0.83 -5.50
C GLY A 41 -4.72 -2.19 -5.30
N CYS A 42 -3.39 -2.29 -5.24
CA CYS A 42 -2.71 -3.57 -5.11
C CYS A 42 -2.99 -4.24 -3.76
N ARG A 43 -2.97 -3.48 -2.67
CA ARG A 43 -3.32 -3.98 -1.33
C ARG A 43 -4.77 -4.42 -1.28
N THR A 44 -5.70 -3.60 -1.78
CA THR A 44 -7.11 -3.96 -1.91
C THR A 44 -7.29 -5.30 -2.65
N LEU A 45 -6.57 -5.52 -3.75
CA LEU A 45 -6.60 -6.80 -4.47
C LEU A 45 -6.01 -7.95 -3.66
N SER A 46 -4.95 -7.72 -2.88
CA SER A 46 -4.43 -8.72 -1.93
C SER A 46 -5.46 -9.09 -0.86
N LEU A 47 -6.20 -8.12 -0.31
CA LEU A 47 -7.28 -8.37 0.65
C LEU A 47 -8.44 -9.13 -0.01
N LEU A 48 -8.75 -8.84 -1.28
CA LEU A 48 -9.76 -9.55 -2.06
C LEU A 48 -9.41 -11.02 -2.30
N ALA A 49 -8.11 -11.37 -2.34
CA ALA A 49 -7.66 -12.76 -2.47
C ALA A 49 -8.13 -13.65 -1.29
N CYS A 50 -8.36 -13.07 -0.10
CA CYS A 50 -8.94 -13.76 1.05
C CYS A 50 -10.44 -14.04 0.91
N ASN A 51 -11.08 -13.53 -0.15
CA ASN A 51 -12.51 -13.66 -0.42
C ASN A 51 -13.41 -13.24 0.78
N PRO A 52 -13.24 -12.04 1.36
CA PRO A 52 -14.10 -11.55 2.43
C PRO A 52 -15.56 -11.45 1.97
N LYS A 53 -16.49 -11.35 2.92
CA LYS A 53 -17.92 -11.19 2.63
C LYS A 53 -18.18 -9.94 1.79
N SER A 54 -17.57 -8.83 2.20
CA SER A 54 -17.57 -7.57 1.44
C SER A 54 -16.26 -6.83 1.61
N LEU A 55 -15.88 -6.07 0.59
CA LEU A 55 -14.69 -5.23 0.62
C LEU A 55 -15.01 -3.90 -0.05
N ILE A 56 -14.87 -2.82 0.73
CA ILE A 56 -15.09 -1.44 0.29
C ILE A 56 -13.72 -0.78 0.18
N SER A 57 -13.40 -0.25 -1.00
CA SER A 57 -12.16 0.47 -1.26
C SER A 57 -12.45 1.94 -1.50
N VAL A 58 -11.91 2.82 -0.65
CA VAL A 58 -12.20 4.26 -0.68
C VAL A 58 -10.94 5.05 -1.03
N ASP A 59 -11.07 5.99 -1.96
CA ASP A 59 -10.01 6.95 -2.29
C ASP A 59 -10.60 8.30 -2.67
N TYR A 60 -9.91 9.39 -2.34
CA TYR A 60 -10.31 10.71 -2.81
C TYR A 60 -9.92 10.95 -4.27
N SER A 61 -8.90 10.24 -4.76
CA SER A 61 -8.36 10.35 -6.11
C SER A 61 -9.11 9.42 -7.07
N PRO A 62 -9.91 9.97 -8.01
CA PRO A 62 -10.63 9.15 -8.98
C PRO A 62 -9.67 8.31 -9.84
N GLY A 63 -8.49 8.84 -10.17
CA GLY A 63 -7.49 8.12 -10.97
C GLY A 63 -7.01 6.82 -10.32
N GLN A 64 -6.88 6.80 -8.99
CA GLN A 64 -6.50 5.59 -8.25
C GLN A 64 -7.61 4.55 -8.22
N ASN A 65 -8.86 5.01 -8.09
CA ASN A 65 -10.03 4.13 -8.19
C ASN A 65 -10.20 3.57 -9.61
N TYR A 66 -9.96 4.37 -10.66
CA TYR A 66 -9.94 3.88 -12.04
C TYR A 66 -8.84 2.84 -12.25
N LEU A 67 -7.68 3.00 -11.61
CA LEU A 67 -6.60 2.01 -11.67
C LEU A 67 -7.01 0.68 -11.01
N LEU A 68 -7.64 0.72 -9.83
CA LEU A 68 -8.17 -0.46 -9.18
C LEU A 68 -9.22 -1.17 -10.06
N GLU A 69 -10.13 -0.40 -10.66
CA GLU A 69 -11.14 -0.91 -11.59
C GLU A 69 -10.50 -1.61 -12.80
N LEU A 70 -9.51 -0.97 -13.44
CA LEU A 70 -8.76 -1.54 -14.56
C LEU A 70 -8.05 -2.84 -14.17
N LYS A 71 -7.39 -2.86 -13.00
CA LYS A 71 -6.68 -4.06 -12.52
C LYS A 71 -7.64 -5.22 -12.28
N LEU A 72 -8.79 -4.96 -11.65
CA LEU A 72 -9.80 -5.97 -11.38
C LEU A 72 -10.40 -6.52 -12.68
N ALA A 73 -10.70 -5.65 -13.65
CA ALA A 73 -11.19 -6.06 -14.97
C ALA A 73 -10.15 -6.92 -15.72
N ALA A 74 -8.87 -6.52 -15.69
CA ALA A 74 -7.79 -7.28 -16.31
C ALA A 74 -7.61 -8.67 -15.67
N ILE A 75 -7.60 -8.77 -14.33
CA ILE A 75 -7.50 -10.05 -13.62
C ILE A 75 -8.66 -10.99 -14.00
N ARG A 76 -9.88 -10.45 -14.18
CA ARG A 76 -11.06 -11.24 -14.55
C ARG A 76 -11.02 -11.71 -16.02
N ALA A 77 -10.54 -10.87 -16.91
CA ALA A 77 -10.62 -11.08 -18.37
C ALA A 77 -9.43 -11.82 -18.97
N LEU A 78 -8.21 -11.62 -18.46
CA LEU A 78 -6.98 -12.13 -19.08
C LEU A 78 -6.50 -13.43 -18.44
N SER A 79 -5.74 -14.25 -19.18
CA SER A 79 -4.91 -15.29 -18.56
C SER A 79 -3.79 -14.69 -17.70
N TYR A 80 -3.14 -15.50 -16.86
CA TYR A 80 -2.06 -15.01 -16.00
C TYR A 80 -0.90 -14.40 -16.81
N ASP A 81 -0.43 -15.08 -17.86
CA ASP A 81 0.64 -14.54 -18.72
C ASP A 81 0.22 -13.24 -19.42
N GLN A 82 -1.01 -13.20 -19.97
CA GLN A 82 -1.53 -11.99 -20.60
C GLN A 82 -1.65 -10.82 -19.62
N LEU A 83 -1.98 -11.10 -18.36
CA LEU A 83 -2.04 -10.10 -17.29
C LEU A 83 -0.66 -9.49 -17.03
N LEU A 84 0.37 -10.33 -16.87
CA LEU A 84 1.75 -9.88 -16.64
C LEU A 84 2.27 -9.05 -17.82
N GLN A 85 1.98 -9.48 -19.04
CA GLN A 85 2.27 -8.74 -20.27
C GLN A 85 1.56 -7.38 -20.29
N PHE A 86 0.25 -7.35 -20.06
CA PHE A 86 -0.56 -6.13 -20.06
C PHE A 86 -0.08 -5.11 -19.02
N PHE A 87 0.23 -5.59 -17.81
CA PHE A 87 0.68 -4.73 -16.71
C PHE A 87 2.10 -4.18 -16.86
N GLY A 88 2.91 -4.73 -17.77
CA GLY A 88 4.29 -4.29 -18.00
C GLY A 88 5.33 -5.05 -17.19
N VAL A 89 4.95 -6.16 -16.57
CA VAL A 89 5.90 -7.08 -15.91
C VAL A 89 6.70 -7.84 -16.95
N GLU A 90 6.03 -8.26 -18.03
CA GLU A 90 6.62 -8.96 -19.18
C GLU A 90 6.40 -8.17 -20.47
N ASP A 91 7.21 -8.43 -21.47
CA ASP A 91 7.14 -7.77 -22.77
C ASP A 91 5.83 -8.08 -23.50
N CYS A 92 5.27 -7.06 -24.15
CA CYS A 92 3.99 -7.15 -24.85
C CYS A 92 3.99 -6.18 -26.03
N SER A 93 3.59 -6.67 -27.21
CA SER A 93 3.53 -5.87 -28.43
C SER A 93 2.18 -5.18 -28.65
N ASN A 94 1.12 -5.58 -27.92
CA ASN A 94 -0.26 -5.20 -28.20
C ASN A 94 -1.06 -4.76 -26.96
N ARG A 95 -0.42 -4.09 -25.99
CA ARG A 95 -1.08 -3.63 -24.74
C ARG A 95 -2.28 -2.72 -25.00
N TRP A 96 -2.23 -1.93 -26.07
CA TRP A 96 -3.30 -1.01 -26.40
C TRP A 96 -4.54 -1.75 -26.89
N GLU A 97 -4.38 -2.76 -27.74
CA GLU A 97 -5.46 -3.62 -28.23
C GLU A 97 -6.10 -4.39 -27.06
N ILE A 98 -5.30 -4.88 -26.12
CA ILE A 98 -5.78 -5.49 -24.88
C ILE A 98 -6.62 -4.49 -24.08
N PHE A 99 -6.11 -3.27 -23.86
CA PHE A 99 -6.85 -2.21 -23.17
C PHE A 99 -8.17 -1.84 -23.86
N SER A 100 -8.17 -1.69 -25.19
CA SER A 100 -9.40 -1.41 -25.94
C SER A 100 -10.47 -2.48 -25.76
N SER A 101 -10.09 -3.74 -25.51
CA SER A 101 -11.05 -4.81 -25.19
C SER A 101 -11.77 -4.64 -23.84
N PHE A 102 -11.36 -3.67 -23.01
CA PHE A 102 -11.96 -3.38 -21.70
C PHE A 102 -13.02 -2.29 -21.74
N GLU A 103 -13.33 -1.68 -22.90
CA GLU A 103 -14.32 -0.59 -23.02
C GLU A 103 -15.66 -0.90 -22.33
N ASP A 104 -16.20 -2.10 -22.52
CA ASP A 104 -17.45 -2.56 -21.90
C ASP A 104 -17.25 -3.25 -20.52
N LYS A 105 -16.02 -3.30 -20.01
CA LYS A 105 -15.67 -4.00 -18.75
C LYS A 105 -15.29 -3.08 -17.61
N ILE A 106 -15.06 -1.79 -17.89
CA ILE A 106 -14.78 -0.74 -16.92
C ILE A 106 -15.69 0.46 -17.19
N SER A 107 -15.74 1.39 -16.25
CA SER A 107 -16.52 2.61 -16.38
C SER A 107 -16.07 3.45 -17.58
N PRO A 108 -16.98 4.15 -18.26
CA PRO A 108 -16.62 5.07 -19.34
C PRO A 108 -15.59 6.12 -18.91
N GLN A 109 -15.64 6.55 -17.64
CA GLN A 109 -14.70 7.49 -17.06
C GLN A 109 -13.29 6.90 -16.93
N ALA A 110 -13.17 5.67 -16.43
CA ALA A 110 -11.87 4.98 -16.37
C ALA A 110 -11.31 4.74 -17.78
N PHE A 111 -12.14 4.29 -18.73
CA PHE A 111 -11.70 4.07 -20.11
C PHE A 111 -11.23 5.37 -20.77
N ALA A 112 -11.98 6.47 -20.62
CA ALA A 112 -11.57 7.78 -21.12
C ALA A 112 -10.27 8.28 -20.47
N TYR A 113 -10.11 8.10 -19.15
CA TYR A 113 -8.92 8.49 -18.41
C TYR A 113 -7.66 7.80 -18.93
N PHE A 114 -7.69 6.48 -19.09
CA PHE A 114 -6.55 5.74 -19.63
C PHE A 114 -6.36 5.94 -21.14
N SER A 115 -7.43 6.22 -21.87
CA SER A 115 -7.33 6.57 -23.30
C SER A 115 -6.59 7.90 -23.51
N ALA A 116 -6.90 8.90 -22.68
CA ALA A 116 -6.19 10.18 -22.67
C ALA A 116 -4.71 10.04 -22.24
N ASN A 117 -4.36 8.93 -21.57
CA ASN A 117 -3.02 8.61 -21.10
C ASN A 117 -2.48 7.33 -21.74
N ARG A 118 -2.74 7.14 -23.04
CA ARG A 118 -2.34 5.98 -23.84
C ARG A 118 -0.88 5.55 -23.64
N TRP A 119 0.03 6.51 -23.45
CA TRP A 119 1.45 6.25 -23.20
C TRP A 119 1.68 5.32 -22.01
N ALA A 120 0.87 5.41 -20.95
CA ALA A 120 1.01 4.61 -19.74
C ALA A 120 0.59 3.16 -19.96
N ILE A 121 -0.50 2.95 -20.71
CA ILE A 121 -0.94 1.62 -21.13
C ILE A 121 0.12 0.97 -22.02
N GLN A 122 0.67 1.70 -22.98
CA GLN A 122 1.69 1.16 -23.90
C GLN A 122 2.98 0.76 -23.18
N LYS A 123 3.41 1.54 -22.19
CA LYS A 123 4.58 1.21 -21.36
C LYS A 123 4.35 0.09 -20.35
N GLY A 124 3.11 -0.18 -20.00
CA GLY A 124 2.74 -1.04 -18.87
C GLY A 124 2.32 -0.21 -17.66
N ILE A 125 1.09 -0.43 -17.21
CA ILE A 125 0.46 0.47 -16.24
C ILE A 125 1.14 0.43 -14.86
N LEU A 126 1.75 -0.68 -14.44
CA LEU A 126 2.43 -0.80 -13.14
C LEU A 126 3.75 -0.04 -13.07
N LEU A 127 4.25 0.48 -14.19
CA LEU A 127 5.50 1.25 -14.26
C LEU A 127 5.23 2.75 -14.44
N SER A 128 3.96 3.16 -14.39
CA SER A 128 3.53 4.43 -14.96
C SER A 128 3.11 5.45 -13.91
N GLY A 129 2.97 5.11 -12.64
CA GLY A 129 2.75 6.08 -11.58
C GLY A 129 3.96 6.99 -11.39
N ARG A 130 3.76 8.16 -10.78
CA ARG A 130 4.83 9.16 -10.59
C ARG A 130 5.99 8.60 -9.78
N HIS A 131 5.71 7.83 -8.72
CA HIS A 131 6.73 7.17 -7.89
C HIS A 131 7.51 6.14 -8.70
N GLU A 132 6.82 5.25 -9.42
CA GLU A 132 7.49 4.21 -10.21
C GLU A 132 8.31 4.80 -11.36
N LEU A 133 7.80 5.86 -12.01
CA LEU A 133 8.57 6.59 -13.01
C LEU A 133 9.83 7.23 -12.43
N PHE A 134 9.79 7.71 -11.19
CA PHE A 134 10.98 8.23 -10.51
C PHE A 134 12.01 7.11 -10.28
N TYR A 135 11.59 5.94 -9.80
CA TYR A 135 12.47 4.80 -9.59
C TYR A 135 13.11 4.31 -10.90
N VAL A 136 12.29 4.10 -11.94
CA VAL A 136 12.72 3.57 -13.23
C VAL A 136 13.63 4.56 -13.97
N ARG A 137 13.38 5.86 -13.89
CA ARG A 137 14.14 6.88 -14.66
C ARG A 137 15.37 7.41 -13.95
N PHE A 138 15.39 7.38 -12.61
CA PHE A 138 16.46 8.02 -11.84
C PHE A 138 17.14 7.06 -10.87
N VAL A 139 16.39 6.42 -9.96
CA VAL A 139 16.99 5.59 -8.90
C VAL A 139 17.72 4.38 -9.48
N ALA A 140 17.02 3.54 -10.25
CA ALA A 140 17.61 2.31 -10.79
C ALA A 140 18.80 2.54 -11.74
N PRO A 141 18.77 3.53 -12.67
CA PRO A 141 19.94 3.88 -13.46
C PRO A 141 21.12 4.38 -12.63
N LEU A 142 20.86 5.19 -11.59
CA LEU A 142 21.90 5.67 -10.68
C LEU A 142 22.53 4.53 -9.88
N MET A 143 21.74 3.60 -9.36
CA MET A 143 22.25 2.41 -8.66
C MET A 143 23.07 1.53 -9.60
N ARG A 144 22.63 1.34 -10.85
CA ARG A 144 23.39 0.60 -11.85
C ARG A 144 24.75 1.26 -12.14
N LEU A 145 24.78 2.59 -12.21
CA LEU A 145 26.01 3.33 -12.44
C LEU A 145 27.00 3.20 -11.26
N LEU A 146 26.51 3.29 -10.03
CA LEU A 146 27.36 3.31 -8.83
C LEU A 146 27.74 1.91 -8.32
N TYR A 147 26.80 0.96 -8.38
CA TYR A 147 26.89 -0.35 -7.73
C TYR A 147 26.41 -1.50 -8.62
N GLY A 148 26.39 -1.33 -9.95
CA GLY A 148 25.76 -2.28 -10.87
C GLY A 148 26.22 -3.74 -10.70
N ARG A 149 27.53 -3.96 -10.52
CA ARG A 149 28.08 -5.31 -10.28
C ARG A 149 27.58 -5.90 -8.96
N GLN A 150 27.53 -5.12 -7.89
CA GLN A 150 27.11 -5.58 -6.57
C GLN A 150 25.61 -5.86 -6.53
N PHE A 151 24.80 -5.00 -7.17
CA PHE A 151 23.36 -5.24 -7.29
C PHE A 151 23.07 -6.48 -8.17
N GLU A 152 23.84 -6.71 -9.25
CA GLU A 152 23.72 -7.96 -10.02
C GLU A 152 24.04 -9.19 -9.15
N GLN A 153 25.09 -9.14 -8.33
CA GLN A 153 25.41 -10.21 -7.39
C GLN A 153 24.29 -10.41 -6.34
N ILE A 154 23.76 -9.33 -5.76
CA ILE A 154 22.66 -9.37 -4.79
C ILE A 154 21.39 -9.97 -5.41
N ALA A 155 21.06 -9.61 -6.66
CA ALA A 155 19.90 -10.16 -7.37
C ALA A 155 19.99 -11.68 -7.59
N HIS A 156 21.20 -12.23 -7.67
CA HIS A 156 21.45 -13.66 -7.85
C HIS A 156 21.80 -14.40 -6.55
N ALA A 157 21.98 -13.68 -5.44
CA ALA A 157 22.36 -14.27 -4.16
C ALA A 157 21.32 -15.30 -3.71
N SER A 158 21.80 -16.48 -3.33
CA SER A 158 20.90 -17.59 -2.97
C SER A 158 20.58 -17.66 -1.49
N THR A 159 21.40 -17.03 -0.65
CA THR A 159 21.26 -17.01 0.80
C THR A 159 21.47 -15.60 1.35
N LEU A 160 20.95 -15.34 2.56
CA LEU A 160 21.12 -14.05 3.21
C LEU A 160 22.59 -13.79 3.54
N GLU A 161 23.38 -14.81 3.85
CA GLU A 161 24.81 -14.69 4.16
C GLU A 161 25.60 -14.14 2.97
N GLU A 162 25.34 -14.64 1.77
CA GLU A 162 25.95 -14.14 0.54
C GLU A 162 25.57 -12.67 0.28
N GLN A 163 24.27 -12.36 0.39
CA GLN A 163 23.77 -10.99 0.23
C GLN A 163 24.38 -10.02 1.26
N ARG A 164 24.47 -10.45 2.53
CA ARG A 164 25.09 -9.70 3.63
C ARG A 164 26.56 -9.42 3.35
N GLU A 165 27.31 -10.39 2.87
CA GLU A 165 28.72 -10.18 2.52
C GLU A 165 28.84 -9.10 1.45
N ILE A 166 28.06 -9.20 0.37
CA ILE A 166 28.11 -8.22 -0.73
C ILE A 166 27.73 -6.83 -0.25
N PHE A 167 26.59 -6.71 0.44
CA PHE A 167 26.08 -5.42 0.91
C PHE A 167 27.04 -4.77 1.91
N ASN A 168 27.43 -5.50 2.96
CA ASN A 168 28.22 -4.93 4.06
C ASN A 168 29.65 -4.59 3.65
N LYS A 169 30.25 -5.37 2.73
CA LYS A 169 31.64 -5.19 2.30
C LYS A 169 31.78 -4.18 1.16
N HIS A 170 30.77 -4.05 0.30
CA HIS A 170 30.91 -3.32 -0.96
C HIS A 170 29.92 -2.16 -1.16
N ILE A 171 28.82 -2.11 -0.41
CA ILE A 171 27.79 -1.06 -0.56
C ILE A 171 27.71 -0.20 0.69
N SER A 172 27.51 -0.78 1.87
CA SER A 172 26.99 -0.13 3.09
C SER A 172 27.95 0.84 3.81
N GLY A 173 28.92 1.42 3.09
CA GLY A 173 29.92 2.35 3.60
C GLY A 173 29.47 3.82 3.60
N PHE A 174 30.45 4.70 3.82
CA PHE A 174 30.23 6.15 3.91
C PHE A 174 29.51 6.74 2.69
N PHE A 175 29.89 6.33 1.48
CA PHE A 175 29.31 6.87 0.25
C PHE A 175 27.83 6.50 0.10
N TRP A 176 27.45 5.25 0.40
CA TRP A 176 26.05 4.83 0.42
C TRP A 176 25.23 5.62 1.45
N ASN A 177 25.71 5.69 2.69
CA ASN A 177 25.01 6.42 3.75
C ASN A 177 24.86 7.91 3.39
N SER A 178 25.88 8.54 2.80
CA SER A 178 25.79 9.91 2.32
C SER A 178 24.77 10.06 1.17
N LEU A 179 24.77 9.12 0.22
CA LEU A 179 23.83 9.13 -0.91
C LEU A 179 22.38 9.04 -0.43
N ILE A 180 22.07 8.14 0.49
CA ILE A 180 20.73 8.00 1.07
C ILE A 180 20.34 9.26 1.85
N ARG A 181 21.23 9.75 2.71
CA ARG A 181 20.95 10.97 3.51
C ARG A 181 20.65 12.19 2.63
N THR A 182 21.38 12.36 1.53
CA THR A 182 21.13 13.46 0.58
C THR A 182 19.90 13.20 -0.29
N GLY A 183 19.71 11.97 -0.76
CA GLY A 183 18.58 11.56 -1.60
C GLY A 183 17.22 11.72 -0.92
N PHE A 184 17.17 11.55 0.40
CA PHE A 184 15.96 11.68 1.21
C PHE A 184 15.96 12.91 2.13
N SER A 185 16.63 14.00 1.68
CA SER A 185 16.49 15.29 2.35
C SER A 185 15.04 15.82 2.26
N PRO A 186 14.57 16.68 3.18
CA PRO A 186 13.24 17.29 3.11
C PRO A 186 12.95 17.97 1.77
N LEU A 187 13.98 18.57 1.14
CA LEU A 187 13.88 19.19 -0.18
C LEU A 187 13.61 18.15 -1.27
N SER A 188 14.36 17.03 -1.28
CA SER A 188 14.18 15.93 -2.22
C SER A 188 12.79 15.31 -2.07
N ILE A 189 12.35 15.08 -0.83
CA ILE A 189 11.03 14.51 -0.53
C ILE A 189 9.92 15.46 -0.97
N SER A 190 10.04 16.76 -0.70
CA SER A 190 9.08 17.76 -1.19
C SER A 190 9.02 17.83 -2.72
N LEU A 191 10.16 17.71 -3.41
CA LEU A 191 10.24 17.69 -4.88
C LEU A 191 9.66 16.41 -5.49
N ILE A 192 9.86 15.25 -4.85
CA ILE A 192 9.37 13.94 -5.33
C ILE A 192 7.88 13.78 -5.03
N LEU A 193 7.43 14.15 -3.83
CA LEU A 193 6.04 14.03 -3.42
C LEU A 193 5.18 15.12 -4.07
N ASN A 194 5.69 16.35 -4.21
CA ASN A 194 5.09 17.52 -4.89
C ASN A 194 3.55 17.56 -4.89
N ASP A 195 2.96 17.33 -3.72
CA ASP A 195 1.53 17.44 -3.49
C ASP A 195 1.33 18.48 -2.38
N PRO A 196 0.69 19.62 -2.68
CA PRO A 196 0.45 20.68 -1.70
C PRO A 196 -0.43 20.24 -0.52
N ASN A 197 -1.09 19.07 -0.60
CA ASN A 197 -1.88 18.52 0.49
C ASN A 197 -1.05 17.67 1.47
N TYR A 198 0.18 17.28 1.10
CA TYR A 198 1.07 16.53 1.98
C TYR A 198 1.92 17.52 2.79
N ILE A 199 1.38 17.97 3.93
CA ILE A 199 2.19 18.64 4.96
C ILE A 199 2.87 17.53 5.76
N VAL A 200 4.08 17.15 5.35
CA VAL A 200 4.85 16.15 6.10
C VAL A 200 5.52 16.86 7.28
N GLU A 201 4.93 16.76 8.46
CA GLU A 201 5.63 17.07 9.71
C GLU A 201 6.67 15.96 9.96
N MET A 202 7.94 16.29 9.72
CA MET A 202 9.05 15.34 9.86
C MET A 202 9.57 15.39 11.29
N ASN A 203 9.08 14.49 12.16
CA ASN A 203 9.53 14.39 13.55
C ASN A 203 10.80 13.55 13.73
N VAL A 204 11.41 13.06 12.63
CA VAL A 204 12.60 12.21 12.62
C VAL A 204 13.62 12.66 11.57
N ASN A 205 14.90 12.39 11.82
CA ASN A 205 15.93 12.51 10.78
C ASN A 205 15.72 11.41 9.74
N VAL A 206 15.06 11.77 8.64
CA VAL A 206 14.62 10.82 7.61
C VAL A 206 15.78 10.10 6.94
N GLY A 207 16.90 10.78 6.72
CA GLY A 207 18.08 10.16 6.14
C GLY A 207 18.62 9.03 7.00
N ASP A 208 18.79 9.29 8.30
CA ASP A 208 19.32 8.28 9.23
C ASP A 208 18.32 7.14 9.47
N TYR A 209 17.02 7.45 9.57
CA TYR A 209 15.97 6.44 9.61
C TYR A 209 16.00 5.52 8.39
N LEU A 210 16.04 6.07 7.18
CA LEU A 210 16.04 5.25 5.96
C LEU A 210 17.35 4.46 5.80
N ILE A 211 18.49 4.98 6.26
CA ILE A 211 19.74 4.21 6.32
C ILE A 211 19.54 2.98 7.20
N GLU A 212 19.05 3.16 8.43
CA GLU A 212 18.79 2.04 9.36
C GLU A 212 17.86 0.99 8.71
N ARG A 213 16.75 1.44 8.13
CA ARG A 213 15.75 0.56 7.51
C ARG A 213 16.29 -0.17 6.28
N LEU A 214 17.09 0.50 5.44
CA LEU A 214 17.74 -0.14 4.29
C LEU A 214 18.81 -1.13 4.73
N HIS A 215 19.61 -0.80 5.76
CA HIS A 215 20.57 -1.74 6.34
C HIS A 215 19.87 -2.98 6.87
N HIS A 216 18.78 -2.82 7.61
CA HIS A 216 17.95 -3.95 8.06
C HIS A 216 17.45 -4.78 6.88
N THR A 217 16.92 -4.12 5.85
CA THR A 217 16.35 -4.79 4.67
C THR A 217 17.39 -5.63 3.93
N PHE A 218 18.53 -5.05 3.57
CA PHE A 218 19.58 -5.79 2.85
C PHE A 218 20.24 -6.87 3.73
N ASN A 219 20.16 -6.78 5.05
CA ASN A 219 20.69 -7.80 5.95
C ASN A 219 19.68 -8.89 6.31
N ASN A 220 18.37 -8.67 6.19
CA ASN A 220 17.38 -9.63 6.71
C ASN A 220 16.38 -10.12 5.66
N HIS A 221 16.29 -9.46 4.51
CA HIS A 221 15.36 -9.81 3.43
C HIS A 221 16.12 -10.08 2.14
N LEU A 222 15.91 -11.26 1.54
CA LEU A 222 16.48 -11.57 0.23
C LEU A 222 15.86 -10.65 -0.84
N VAL A 223 16.69 -9.90 -1.55
CA VAL A 223 16.22 -8.94 -2.57
C VAL A 223 15.50 -9.64 -3.71
N ARG A 224 15.91 -10.85 -4.07
CA ARG A 224 15.24 -11.69 -5.07
C ARG A 224 13.81 -12.09 -4.69
N ASP A 225 13.45 -11.98 -3.42
CA ASP A 225 12.14 -12.32 -2.86
C ASP A 225 11.40 -11.07 -2.34
N ASN A 226 12.02 -9.88 -2.43
CA ASN A 226 11.47 -8.61 -1.98
C ASN A 226 11.07 -7.74 -3.19
N ASN A 227 9.78 -7.73 -3.49
CA ASN A 227 9.19 -7.00 -4.63
C ASN A 227 9.48 -5.49 -4.56
N TRP A 228 9.47 -4.90 -3.36
CA TRP A 228 9.68 -3.47 -3.15
C TRP A 228 11.13 -3.06 -3.44
N THR A 229 12.08 -3.74 -2.81
CA THR A 229 13.53 -3.49 -2.99
C THR A 229 13.96 -3.79 -4.42
N SER A 230 13.46 -4.88 -5.00
CA SER A 230 13.62 -5.20 -6.41
C SER A 230 13.17 -4.03 -7.29
N PHE A 231 11.93 -3.57 -7.10
CA PHE A 231 11.39 -2.55 -7.98
C PHE A 231 12.10 -1.20 -7.83
N MET A 232 12.32 -0.74 -6.60
CA MET A 232 12.93 0.55 -6.31
C MET A 232 14.34 0.67 -6.88
N PHE A 233 15.19 -0.35 -6.67
CA PHE A 233 16.61 -0.26 -7.02
C PHE A 233 16.96 -0.84 -8.40
N TYR A 234 16.13 -1.73 -8.96
CA TYR A 234 16.37 -2.33 -10.29
C TYR A 234 15.43 -1.79 -11.37
N GLY A 235 14.35 -1.09 -10.98
CA GLY A 235 13.33 -0.55 -11.88
C GLY A 235 12.43 -1.64 -12.49
N LYS A 236 12.46 -2.85 -11.93
CA LYS A 236 11.68 -4.01 -12.38
C LYS A 236 11.59 -5.06 -11.27
N TYR A 237 10.67 -5.99 -11.43
CA TYR A 237 10.63 -7.22 -10.63
C TYR A 237 11.71 -8.21 -11.13
N LEU A 238 12.46 -8.82 -10.23
CA LEU A 238 13.57 -9.73 -10.57
C LEU A 238 13.11 -11.11 -11.06
N GLY A 239 11.82 -11.41 -10.95
CA GLY A 239 11.20 -12.62 -11.48
C GLY A 239 9.77 -12.81 -10.97
N ARG A 240 9.07 -13.83 -11.47
CA ARG A 240 7.67 -14.10 -11.09
C ARG A 240 7.47 -14.37 -9.59
N ARG A 241 8.48 -14.92 -8.91
CA ARG A 241 8.46 -15.14 -7.44
C ARG A 241 8.61 -13.86 -6.63
N CYS A 242 9.18 -12.82 -7.23
CA CYS A 242 9.39 -11.50 -6.63
C CYS A 242 8.24 -10.53 -6.95
N LEU A 243 7.10 -11.05 -7.42
CA LEU A 243 5.95 -10.22 -7.72
C LEU A 243 5.20 -9.85 -6.43
N PRO A 244 4.56 -8.66 -6.39
CA PRO A 244 3.71 -8.30 -5.27
C PRO A 244 2.60 -9.35 -5.08
N HIS A 245 2.16 -9.54 -3.84
CA HIS A 245 1.22 -10.58 -3.43
C HIS A 245 0.05 -10.81 -4.42
N PHE A 246 -0.67 -9.75 -4.82
CA PHE A 246 -1.82 -9.86 -5.74
C PHE A 246 -1.48 -10.39 -7.16
N LEU A 247 -0.21 -10.38 -7.54
CA LEU A 247 0.30 -10.87 -8.83
C LEU A 247 0.99 -12.23 -8.74
N LEU A 248 1.13 -12.82 -7.55
CA LEU A 248 1.49 -14.24 -7.46
C LEU A 248 0.37 -15.06 -8.10
N GLU A 249 0.72 -16.14 -8.81
CA GLU A 249 -0.21 -16.88 -9.67
C GLU A 249 -1.40 -17.45 -8.88
N GLU A 250 -1.13 -17.98 -7.69
CA GLU A 250 -2.13 -18.47 -6.75
C GLU A 250 -3.12 -17.37 -6.34
N ASN A 251 -2.63 -16.15 -6.11
CA ASN A 251 -3.43 -15.01 -5.67
C ASN A 251 -4.22 -14.39 -6.81
N TYR A 252 -3.63 -14.35 -8.02
CA TYR A 252 -4.36 -14.04 -9.24
C TYR A 252 -5.60 -14.95 -9.39
N HIS A 253 -5.42 -16.27 -9.19
CA HIS A 253 -6.52 -17.22 -9.25
C HIS A 253 -7.54 -17.02 -8.13
N ALA A 254 -7.09 -16.72 -6.91
CA ALA A 254 -7.96 -16.44 -5.78
C ALA A 254 -8.83 -15.20 -6.03
N ILE A 255 -8.22 -14.09 -6.44
CA ILE A 255 -8.91 -12.82 -6.77
C ILE A 255 -9.92 -13.03 -7.91
N ARG A 256 -9.52 -13.75 -8.96
CA ARG A 256 -10.40 -14.02 -10.11
C ARG A 256 -11.65 -14.83 -9.73
N LYS A 257 -11.54 -15.71 -8.72
CA LYS A 257 -12.65 -16.55 -8.22
C LYS A 257 -13.43 -15.91 -7.06
N ALA A 258 -12.96 -14.80 -6.50
CA ALA A 258 -13.57 -14.18 -5.35
C ALA A 258 -15.04 -13.79 -5.63
N THR A 259 -15.91 -14.18 -4.70
CA THR A 259 -17.36 -13.88 -4.71
C THR A 259 -17.71 -12.70 -3.80
N THR A 260 -16.70 -12.05 -3.23
CA THR A 260 -16.81 -10.85 -2.39
C THR A 260 -17.71 -9.79 -3.02
N LYS A 261 -18.61 -9.23 -2.22
CA LYS A 261 -19.32 -7.99 -2.58
C LYS A 261 -18.32 -6.83 -2.56
N PHE A 262 -17.86 -6.42 -3.74
CA PHE A 262 -16.81 -5.41 -3.91
C PHE A 262 -17.38 -4.05 -4.30
N GLU A 263 -16.94 -2.99 -3.63
CA GLU A 263 -17.36 -1.61 -3.89
C GLU A 263 -16.13 -0.68 -3.99
N ILE A 264 -16.08 0.14 -5.04
CA ILE A 264 -15.06 1.19 -5.22
C ILE A 264 -15.74 2.53 -5.02
N VAL A 265 -15.23 3.33 -4.09
CA VAL A 265 -15.83 4.61 -3.68
C VAL A 265 -14.83 5.74 -3.91
N THR A 266 -15.22 6.69 -4.75
CA THR A 266 -14.49 7.96 -4.88
C THR A 266 -15.06 8.99 -3.91
N GLY A 267 -14.29 9.34 -2.88
CA GLY A 267 -14.71 10.29 -1.86
C GLY A 267 -13.75 10.40 -0.69
N ASN A 268 -14.04 11.32 0.23
CA ASN A 268 -13.33 11.42 1.50
C ASN A 268 -13.72 10.24 2.41
N LEU A 269 -12.72 9.56 2.97
CA LEU A 269 -12.89 8.37 3.80
C LEU A 269 -13.79 8.62 5.03
N ILE A 270 -13.52 9.69 5.79
CA ILE A 270 -14.27 10.01 7.01
C ILE A 270 -15.72 10.35 6.66
N GLU A 271 -15.95 11.16 5.63
CA GLU A 271 -17.30 11.51 5.17
C GLU A 271 -18.09 10.31 4.64
N TYR A 272 -17.41 9.31 4.07
CA TYR A 272 -18.04 8.05 3.71
C TYR A 272 -18.41 7.25 4.96
N MET A 273 -17.49 7.09 5.92
CA MET A 273 -17.71 6.36 7.16
C MET A 273 -18.87 6.95 7.99
N LYS A 274 -19.01 8.28 8.05
CA LYS A 274 -20.14 8.95 8.72
C LYS A 274 -21.52 8.49 8.23
N LYS A 275 -21.64 8.05 6.97
CA LYS A 275 -22.88 7.55 6.38
C LYS A 275 -23.12 6.07 6.64
N MET A 276 -22.11 5.36 7.14
CA MET A 276 -22.19 3.93 7.42
C MET A 276 -22.89 3.68 8.77
N PRO A 277 -23.68 2.58 8.86
CA PRO A 277 -24.25 2.15 10.13
C PRO A 277 -23.17 1.84 11.17
N GLU A 278 -23.53 1.94 12.44
CA GLU A 278 -22.68 1.42 13.52
C GLU A 278 -22.46 -0.08 13.37
N LYS A 279 -21.31 -0.58 13.82
CA LYS A 279 -20.98 -2.02 13.81
C LYS A 279 -21.13 -2.68 12.42
N SER A 280 -20.74 -1.95 11.39
CA SER A 280 -20.86 -2.37 10.00
C SER A 280 -19.57 -2.96 9.41
N ILE A 281 -18.41 -2.77 10.03
CA ILE A 281 -17.10 -3.22 9.50
C ILE A 281 -16.33 -4.05 10.53
N ASP A 282 -15.74 -5.15 10.07
CA ASP A 282 -14.95 -6.06 10.91
C ASP A 282 -13.46 -5.73 10.83
N LYS A 283 -12.96 -5.28 9.66
CA LYS A 283 -11.51 -5.09 9.42
C LYS A 283 -11.24 -3.78 8.69
N TYR A 284 -10.25 -3.01 9.15
CA TYR A 284 -9.83 -1.75 8.56
C TYR A 284 -8.38 -1.79 8.09
N SER A 285 -8.15 -1.60 6.79
CA SER A 285 -6.81 -1.40 6.19
C SER A 285 -6.67 0.06 5.76
N LEU A 286 -6.08 0.91 6.60
CA LEU A 286 -6.07 2.36 6.37
C LEU A 286 -4.80 2.89 5.69
N SER A 287 -3.83 2.04 5.33
CA SER A 287 -2.57 2.50 4.70
C SER A 287 -1.84 3.52 5.60
N ASP A 288 -1.02 4.37 4.99
CA ASP A 288 -0.36 5.52 5.60
C ASP A 288 -1.18 6.83 5.58
N VAL A 289 -2.50 6.75 5.38
CA VAL A 289 -3.37 7.95 5.31
C VAL A 289 -3.29 8.81 6.57
N THR A 290 -2.98 8.21 7.71
CA THR A 290 -2.81 8.87 9.01
C THR A 290 -1.61 9.81 9.04
N SER A 291 -0.58 9.52 8.24
CA SER A 291 0.60 10.40 8.09
C SER A 291 0.28 11.68 7.30
N CYS A 292 -0.86 11.71 6.59
CA CYS A 292 -1.24 12.77 5.65
C CYS A 292 -2.31 13.72 6.19
N ILE A 293 -2.75 13.50 7.44
CA ILE A 293 -3.83 14.26 8.09
C ILE A 293 -3.32 14.86 9.40
N ASP A 294 -3.93 15.96 9.84
CA ASP A 294 -3.65 16.57 11.14
C ASP A 294 -4.25 15.75 12.30
N GLY A 295 -3.89 16.12 13.54
CA GLY A 295 -4.34 15.40 14.74
C GLY A 295 -5.86 15.46 14.99
N GLU A 296 -6.54 16.54 14.59
CA GLU A 296 -8.00 16.64 14.76
C GLU A 296 -8.73 15.75 13.75
N THR A 297 -8.25 15.74 12.50
CA THR A 297 -8.73 14.84 11.45
C THR A 297 -8.46 13.37 11.80
N PHE A 298 -7.31 13.06 12.40
CA PHE A 298 -7.00 11.71 12.88
C PHE A 298 -7.94 11.26 14.00
N LYS A 299 -8.21 12.12 15.00
CA LYS A 299 -9.22 11.82 16.04
C LYS A 299 -10.59 11.54 15.43
N ALA A 300 -11.00 12.34 14.44
CA ALA A 300 -12.27 12.12 13.73
C ALA A 300 -12.30 10.77 13.01
N LEU A 301 -11.21 10.39 12.34
CA LEU A 301 -11.07 9.07 11.71
C LEU A 301 -11.19 7.92 12.72
N ILE A 302 -10.44 8.00 13.83
CA ILE A 302 -10.46 6.96 14.87
C ILE A 302 -11.83 6.84 15.52
N ASN A 303 -12.54 7.95 15.77
CA ASN A 303 -13.90 7.93 16.28
C ASN A 303 -14.87 7.21 15.33
N GLU A 304 -14.74 7.43 14.02
CA GLU A 304 -15.54 6.71 13.04
C GLU A 304 -15.18 5.22 12.97
N VAL A 305 -13.90 4.85 13.12
CA VAL A 305 -13.47 3.44 13.23
C VAL A 305 -14.12 2.77 14.43
N ILE A 306 -14.10 3.41 15.60
CA ILE A 306 -14.73 2.89 16.82
C ILE A 306 -16.25 2.77 16.62
N ARG A 307 -16.91 3.78 16.05
CA ARG A 307 -18.36 3.77 15.84
C ARG A 307 -18.79 2.67 14.88
N THR A 308 -18.16 2.61 13.70
CA THR A 308 -18.53 1.69 12.62
C THR A 308 -17.94 0.28 12.80
N GLY A 309 -16.95 0.09 13.67
CA GLY A 309 -16.31 -1.20 13.91
C GLY A 309 -17.21 -2.18 14.66
N GLU A 310 -17.15 -3.47 14.32
CA GLU A 310 -17.75 -4.54 15.11
C GLU A 310 -16.91 -4.83 16.37
N ASN A 311 -17.52 -5.43 17.39
CA ASN A 311 -16.75 -5.94 18.53
C ASN A 311 -15.76 -7.02 18.05
N GLN A 312 -14.52 -6.97 18.56
CA GLN A 312 -13.39 -7.80 18.12
C GLN A 312 -12.93 -7.51 16.68
N GLY A 313 -13.41 -6.42 16.06
CA GLY A 313 -12.88 -5.96 14.78
C GLY A 313 -11.40 -5.58 14.88
N LYS A 314 -10.69 -5.57 13.76
CA LYS A 314 -9.25 -5.21 13.71
C LYS A 314 -9.00 -3.97 12.89
N LEU A 315 -8.10 -3.13 13.37
CA LEU A 315 -7.57 -1.94 12.71
C LEU A 315 -6.09 -2.17 12.40
N CYS A 316 -5.69 -1.89 11.16
CA CYS A 316 -4.30 -1.82 10.74
C CYS A 316 -4.08 -0.53 9.95
N TYR A 317 -3.13 0.29 10.39
CA TYR A 317 -2.63 1.42 9.63
C TYR A 317 -1.12 1.56 9.78
N ARG A 318 -0.53 2.24 8.81
CA ARG A 318 0.91 2.44 8.70
C ARG A 318 1.25 3.87 9.06
N ASN A 319 2.43 4.05 9.62
CA ASN A 319 3.02 5.35 9.88
C ASN A 319 4.38 5.40 9.19
N PHE A 320 4.60 6.46 8.40
CA PHE A 320 5.91 6.71 7.79
C PHE A 320 6.71 7.74 8.60
N LEU A 321 6.56 9.03 8.29
CA LEU A 321 7.34 10.11 8.88
C LEU A 321 6.63 10.80 10.04
N ASN A 322 5.31 10.95 9.94
CA ASN A 322 4.47 11.41 11.02
C ASN A 322 3.84 10.20 11.71
N LYS A 323 4.22 9.95 12.96
CA LYS A 323 3.72 8.81 13.73
C LYS A 323 2.50 9.22 14.54
N GLN A 324 1.32 8.93 14.01
CA GLN A 324 0.08 9.08 14.75
C GLN A 324 -0.20 7.78 15.51
N LEU A 325 -0.06 7.82 16.83
CA LEU A 325 -0.33 6.68 17.71
C LEU A 325 -1.78 6.75 18.18
N ILE A 326 -2.35 5.58 18.50
CA ILE A 326 -3.66 5.53 19.15
C ILE A 326 -3.53 6.24 20.52
N PRO A 327 -4.38 7.26 20.81
CA PRO A 327 -4.37 7.97 22.08
C PRO A 327 -4.57 7.03 23.29
N SER A 328 -3.86 7.30 24.39
CA SER A 328 -3.90 6.42 25.57
C SER A 328 -5.28 6.36 26.25
N ASP A 329 -6.10 7.39 26.10
CA ASP A 329 -7.49 7.42 26.56
C ASP A 329 -8.43 6.52 25.74
N LEU A 330 -7.97 5.99 24.61
CA LEU A 330 -8.72 5.05 23.77
C LEU A 330 -8.23 3.60 23.89
N GLU A 331 -7.20 3.30 24.69
CA GLU A 331 -6.63 1.95 24.82
C GLU A 331 -7.62 0.89 25.32
N ASP A 332 -8.59 1.28 26.15
CA ASP A 332 -9.67 0.39 26.62
C ASP A 332 -10.60 -0.05 25.48
N THR A 333 -10.72 0.78 24.44
CA THR A 333 -11.58 0.53 23.27
C THR A 333 -10.80 0.00 22.07
N LEU A 334 -9.54 0.41 21.92
CA LEU A 334 -8.63 0.01 20.84
C LEU A 334 -7.39 -0.61 21.47
N GLN A 335 -7.49 -1.91 21.76
CA GLN A 335 -6.42 -2.66 22.37
C GLN A 335 -5.30 -2.90 21.35
N ARG A 336 -4.16 -2.23 21.53
CA ARG A 336 -3.02 -2.32 20.62
C ARG A 336 -2.31 -3.68 20.73
N ASP A 337 -1.95 -4.24 19.59
CA ASP A 337 -1.10 -5.42 19.48
C ASP A 337 0.35 -4.99 19.22
N ASN A 338 1.04 -4.59 20.29
CA ASN A 338 2.42 -4.09 20.21
C ASN A 338 3.39 -5.17 19.73
N GLU A 339 3.18 -6.44 20.13
CA GLU A 339 4.04 -7.55 19.71
C GLU A 339 3.97 -7.75 18.19
N LEU A 340 2.76 -7.76 17.63
CA LEU A 340 2.60 -7.87 16.18
C LEU A 340 3.10 -6.61 15.46
N ALA A 341 2.85 -5.42 15.99
CA ALA A 341 3.35 -4.17 15.39
C ALA A 341 4.89 -4.15 15.33
N ASP A 342 5.56 -4.59 16.40
CA ASP A 342 7.02 -4.72 16.47
C ASP A 342 7.55 -5.82 15.53
N ALA A 343 6.85 -6.95 15.44
CA ALA A 343 7.21 -8.00 14.48
C ALA A 343 7.09 -7.51 13.03
N LEU A 344 5.98 -6.87 12.66
CA LEU A 344 5.77 -6.32 11.32
C LEU A 344 6.75 -5.20 11.01
N TYR A 345 7.16 -4.39 11.99
CA TYR A 345 8.22 -3.40 11.78
C TYR A 345 9.52 -4.05 11.26
N HIS A 346 9.85 -5.28 11.67
CA HIS A 346 11.05 -5.98 11.19
C HIS A 346 10.79 -6.82 9.94
N ASP A 347 9.63 -7.46 9.86
CA ASP A 347 9.31 -8.42 8.79
C ASP A 347 8.87 -7.75 7.48
N ASP A 348 8.30 -6.55 7.54
CA ASP A 348 7.71 -5.87 6.38
C ASP A 348 8.76 -5.63 5.28
N LEU A 349 8.42 -6.07 4.07
CA LEU A 349 9.30 -5.92 2.91
C LEU A 349 9.38 -4.46 2.42
N ALA A 350 8.37 -3.64 2.73
CA ALA A 350 8.32 -2.21 2.45
C ALA A 350 8.89 -1.40 3.62
N PHE A 351 10.23 -1.37 3.68
CA PHE A 351 11.04 -0.86 4.79
C PHE A 351 10.70 0.54 5.35
N ALA A 352 9.88 1.35 4.68
CA ALA A 352 9.56 2.70 5.13
C ALA A 352 8.67 2.74 6.38
N TYR A 353 7.84 1.73 6.63
CA TYR A 353 6.70 1.88 7.54
C TYR A 353 6.92 1.29 8.95
N SER A 354 6.22 1.91 9.90
CA SER A 354 5.87 1.34 11.21
C SER A 354 4.35 1.12 11.26
N PHE A 355 3.87 0.32 12.21
CA PHE A 355 2.49 -0.14 12.25
C PHE A 355 1.77 0.25 13.52
N GLU A 356 0.47 0.47 13.38
CA GLU A 356 -0.48 0.50 14.48
C GLU A 356 -1.56 -0.54 14.20
N ILE A 357 -1.60 -1.53 15.07
CA ILE A 357 -2.50 -2.67 14.98
C ILE A 357 -3.30 -2.68 16.26
N ALA A 358 -4.63 -2.69 16.15
CA ALA A 358 -5.49 -2.69 17.31
C ALA A 358 -6.73 -3.54 17.10
N GLN A 359 -7.21 -4.11 18.19
CA GLN A 359 -8.48 -4.80 18.27
C GLN A 359 -9.53 -3.90 18.93
N ILE A 360 -10.71 -3.83 18.33
CA ILE A 360 -11.83 -3.02 18.81
C ILE A 360 -12.56 -3.79 19.92
N ASN A 361 -12.58 -3.25 21.12
CA ASN A 361 -13.29 -3.79 22.27
C ASN A 361 -14.48 -2.90 22.65
N LYS A 362 -15.70 -3.41 22.54
CA LYS A 362 -16.94 -2.67 22.86
C LYS A 362 -17.58 -3.07 24.18
N ILE A 363 -16.91 -3.90 24.99
CA ILE A 363 -17.51 -4.58 26.16
C ILE A 363 -17.89 -3.60 27.29
N GLU A 364 -17.31 -2.39 27.37
CA GLU A 364 -17.56 -1.49 28.51
C GLU A 364 -18.76 -0.52 28.37
N ASN A 365 -19.23 -0.23 27.16
CA ASN A 365 -20.29 0.78 27.00
C ASN A 365 -21.70 0.24 27.33
N GLN A 366 -21.91 -1.07 27.29
CA GLN A 366 -23.22 -1.66 27.63
C GLN A 366 -23.48 -1.72 29.14
N VAL A 367 -22.45 -1.89 29.98
CA VAL A 367 -22.62 -1.96 31.45
C VAL A 367 -22.93 -0.58 32.04
N ARG A 368 -22.38 0.51 31.47
CA ARG A 368 -22.71 1.88 31.89
C ARG A 368 -24.15 2.27 31.53
N GLU A 369 -24.64 1.94 30.34
CA GLU A 369 -26.05 2.19 29.99
C GLU A 369 -27.02 1.40 30.88
N THR A 370 -26.69 0.15 31.23
CA THR A 370 -27.55 -0.67 32.09
C THR A 370 -27.61 -0.14 33.53
N ARG A 371 -26.51 0.45 34.05
CA ARG A 371 -26.49 1.07 35.38
C ARG A 371 -27.25 2.40 35.46
N THR A 372 -27.30 3.17 34.37
CA THR A 372 -28.07 4.43 34.35
C THR A 372 -29.57 4.19 34.31
N VAL A 373 -30.03 3.10 33.66
CA VAL A 373 -31.46 2.72 33.65
C VAL A 373 -31.90 2.07 34.95
N ALA A 374 -31.02 1.31 35.62
CA ALA A 374 -31.32 0.69 36.93
C ALA A 374 -31.20 1.65 38.14
N GLY A 375 -30.72 2.89 37.94
CA GLY A 375 -30.63 3.93 38.97
C GLY A 375 -31.84 4.88 39.01
N ILE A 376 -32.84 4.65 38.16
CA ILE A 376 -34.12 5.38 38.13
C ILE A 376 -35.24 4.34 38.35
N SER A 377 -35.31 3.78 39.54
CA SER A 377 -36.47 2.99 40.00
C SER A 377 -36.63 3.12 41.50
#